data_AF-A0A127BAD3-F1
#
_entry.id   AF-A0A127BAD3-F1
#
_cell.length_a   1.000
_cell.length_b   1.000
_cell.length_c   1.000
_cell.angle_alpha   90.00
_cell.angle_beta   90.00
_cell.angle_gamma   90.00
#
_symmetry.space_group_name_H-M   'P 1'
#
loop_
_entity.id
_entity.type
_entity.pdbx_description
1 polymer ?
#
loop_
_entity_poly.entity_id
_entity_poly.type
_entity_poly.pdbx_seq_one_letter_code
_entity_poly.pdbx_strand_id
1 'polypeptide(L)'
;MKEITTKFGKICIAKVHLTKENVELLINICGENCQIVKADCPEEVTFATLLALKAFIQGRNKARTVKGEILLRLAGVRQIREAINLVGAREGENFIVTFGTEDPCKLLAEILSKIGVVEVTLNECDKEIVKKSFERIAMTETL
;
A
#
# COMPACT_ATOMS: atom_id res chain seq x y z
N MET A 1 1.61 -8.86 -10.83
CA MET A 1 0.62 -8.70 -9.75
C MET A 1 0.64 -9.93 -8.86
N LYS A 2 0.19 -9.81 -7.60
CA LYS A 2 0.00 -10.93 -6.67
C LYS A 2 -1.30 -10.71 -5.89
N GLU A 3 -2.23 -11.66 -5.97
CA GLU A 3 -3.41 -11.70 -5.10
C GLU A 3 -3.01 -12.28 -3.74
N ILE A 4 -3.53 -11.69 -2.67
CA ILE A 4 -3.31 -12.12 -1.29
C ILE A 4 -4.68 -12.24 -0.64
N THR A 5 -5.05 -13.46 -0.27
CA THR A 5 -6.29 -13.73 0.48
C THR A 5 -6.01 -13.60 1.97
N THR A 6 -6.77 -12.73 2.64
CA THR A 6 -6.67 -12.54 4.10
C THR A 6 -8.02 -12.73 4.76
N LYS A 7 -8.04 -12.87 6.08
CA LYS A 7 -9.28 -12.92 6.86
C LYS A 7 -10.07 -11.60 6.85
N PHE A 8 -9.49 -10.51 6.34
CA PHE A 8 -10.11 -9.19 6.23
C PHE A 8 -10.48 -8.82 4.79
N GLY A 9 -10.45 -9.81 3.88
CA GLY A 9 -10.71 -9.62 2.46
C GLY A 9 -9.48 -9.89 1.60
N LYS A 10 -9.69 -9.80 0.28
CA LYS A 10 -8.65 -9.93 -0.72
C LYS A 10 -7.91 -8.62 -0.92
N ILE A 11 -6.62 -8.73 -1.23
CA ILE A 11 -5.74 -7.62 -1.60
C ILE A 11 -5.03 -8.01 -2.89
N CYS A 12 -4.79 -7.06 -3.79
CA CYS A 12 -3.88 -7.27 -4.92
C CYS A 12 -2.76 -6.25 -4.89
N ILE A 13 -1.53 -6.69 -5.16
CA ILE A 13 -0.34 -5.84 -5.17
C ILE A 13 0.43 -5.98 -6.48
N ALA A 14 0.95 -4.87 -6.99
CA ALA A 14 1.92 -4.82 -8.08
C ALA A 14 3.09 -3.94 -7.71
N LYS A 15 4.28 -4.30 -8.20
CA LYS A 15 5.43 -3.40 -8.23
C LYS A 15 5.43 -2.71 -9.59
N VAL A 16 5.65 -1.40 -9.60
CA VAL A 16 5.64 -0.56 -10.79
C VAL A 16 6.80 0.41 -10.78
N HIS A 17 7.27 0.81 -11.95
CA HIS A 17 8.20 1.92 -12.11
C HIS A 17 7.44 3.16 -12.59
N LEU A 18 7.47 4.25 -11.82
CA LEU A 18 6.73 5.47 -12.09
C LEU A 18 7.67 6.59 -12.53
N THR A 19 7.33 7.27 -13.63
CA THR A 19 7.87 8.59 -13.95
C THR A 19 7.14 9.66 -13.13
N LYS A 20 7.62 10.91 -13.12
CA LYS A 20 6.92 12.00 -12.46
C LYS A 20 5.50 12.19 -12.99
N GLU A 21 5.30 12.12 -14.31
CA GLU A 21 3.95 12.26 -14.90
C GLU A 21 3.02 11.14 -14.42
N ASN A 22 3.53 9.91 -14.35
CA ASN A 22 2.75 8.76 -13.92
C ASN A 22 2.33 8.85 -12.44
N VAL A 23 3.15 9.46 -11.57
CA VAL A 23 2.79 9.67 -10.15
C VAL A 23 1.55 10.57 -10.04
N GLU A 24 1.54 11.70 -10.73
CA GLU A 24 0.42 12.65 -10.68
C GLU A 24 -0.87 12.04 -11.24
N LEU A 25 -0.76 11.36 -12.38
CA LEU A 25 -1.88 10.66 -13.00
C LEU A 25 -2.45 9.58 -12.08
N LEU A 26 -1.59 8.79 -11.45
CA LEU A 26 -1.98 7.72 -10.54
C LEU A 26 -2.68 8.25 -9.29
N ILE A 27 -2.23 9.36 -8.71
CA ILE A 27 -2.89 9.96 -7.53
C ILE A 27 -4.36 10.31 -7.85
N ASN A 28 -4.65 10.72 -9.09
CA ASN A 28 -6.00 11.06 -9.53
C ASN A 28 -6.87 9.83 -9.84
N ILE A 29 -6.27 8.75 -10.38
CA ILE A 29 -7.00 7.51 -10.74
C ILE A 29 -7.20 6.59 -9.52
N CYS A 30 -6.26 6.61 -8.57
CA CYS A 30 -6.26 5.78 -7.38
C CYS A 30 -7.32 6.27 -6.38
N GLY A 31 -8.50 5.66 -6.48
CA GLY A 31 -9.68 5.98 -5.67
C GLY A 31 -9.55 5.62 -4.18
N GLU A 32 -10.67 5.29 -3.54
CA GLU A 32 -10.69 4.98 -2.09
C GLU A 32 -10.09 3.61 -1.76
N ASN A 33 -10.25 2.66 -2.68
CA ASN A 33 -9.86 1.25 -2.59
C ASN A 33 -8.49 0.95 -3.20
N CYS A 34 -7.66 1.98 -3.34
CA CYS A 34 -6.33 1.93 -3.90
C CYS A 34 -5.38 2.78 -3.05
N GLN A 35 -4.14 2.33 -2.94
CA GLN A 35 -3.04 3.13 -2.41
C GLN A 35 -1.75 2.88 -3.21
N ILE A 36 -0.95 3.92 -3.38
CA ILE A 36 0.39 3.84 -3.99
C ILE A 36 1.40 4.27 -2.94
N VAL A 37 2.41 3.44 -2.73
CA VAL A 37 3.46 3.67 -1.73
C VAL A 37 4.82 3.34 -2.28
N LYS A 38 5.84 4.00 -1.72
CA LYS A 38 7.20 3.50 -1.81
C LYS A 38 7.50 2.64 -0.58
N ALA A 39 7.99 1.43 -0.84
CA ALA A 39 8.45 0.49 0.16
C ALA A 39 9.63 -0.30 -0.43
N ASP A 40 10.33 -1.06 0.41
CA ASP A 40 11.45 -1.89 -0.02
C ASP A 40 10.96 -3.22 -0.60
N CYS A 41 9.84 -3.75 -0.10
CA CYS A 41 9.32 -5.05 -0.51
C CYS A 41 7.79 -5.19 -0.34
N PRO A 42 7.14 -6.13 -1.06
CA PRO A 42 5.68 -6.25 -1.07
C PRO A 42 5.07 -6.70 0.28
N GLU A 43 5.84 -7.39 1.11
CA GLU A 43 5.43 -7.86 2.43
C GLU A 43 5.11 -6.70 3.37
N GLU A 44 5.89 -5.61 3.34
CA GLU A 44 5.62 -4.43 4.19
C GLU A 44 4.28 -3.80 3.84
N VAL A 45 4.03 -3.64 2.55
CA VAL A 45 2.79 -3.06 2.03
C VAL A 45 1.61 -3.97 2.38
N THR A 46 1.80 -5.28 2.26
CA THR A 46 0.80 -6.29 2.63
C THR A 46 0.47 -6.20 4.12
N PHE A 47 1.47 -6.17 5.01
CA PHE A 47 1.25 -6.08 6.45
C PHE A 47 0.60 -4.77 6.87
N ALA A 48 1.06 -3.64 6.32
CA ALA A 48 0.46 -2.33 6.57
C ALA A 48 -1.01 -2.31 6.12
N THR A 49 -1.32 -2.91 4.96
CA THR A 49 -2.69 -3.03 4.44
C THR A 49 -3.57 -3.91 5.32
N LEU A 50 -3.06 -5.07 5.74
CA LEU A 50 -3.76 -5.97 6.65
C LEU A 50 -4.10 -5.29 7.98
N LEU A 51 -3.15 -4.58 8.58
CA LEU A 51 -3.40 -3.85 9.84
C LEU A 51 -4.35 -2.67 9.65
N ALA A 52 -4.26 -1.95 8.54
CA ALA A 52 -5.20 -0.89 8.22
C ALA A 52 -6.64 -1.42 8.11
N LEU A 53 -6.85 -2.50 7.35
CA LEU A 53 -8.16 -3.16 7.23
C LEU A 53 -8.68 -3.63 8.59
N LYS A 54 -7.83 -4.30 9.38
CA LYS A 54 -8.17 -4.75 10.74
C LYS A 54 -8.58 -3.57 11.62
N ALA A 55 -7.84 -2.47 11.59
CA ALA A 55 -8.10 -1.30 12.42
C ALA A 55 -9.46 -0.67 12.09
N PHE A 56 -9.82 -0.58 10.80
CA PHE A 56 -11.13 -0.10 10.37
C PHE A 56 -12.27 -1.02 10.82
N ILE A 57 -12.13 -2.33 10.62
CA ILE A 57 -13.16 -3.31 11.05
C ILE A 57 -13.38 -3.24 12.58
N GLN A 58 -12.33 -2.93 13.34
CA GLN A 58 -12.39 -2.84 14.81
C GLN A 58 -12.70 -1.43 15.34
N GLY A 59 -12.85 -0.42 14.48
CA GLY A 59 -13.05 0.97 14.91
C GLY A 59 -11.86 1.56 15.68
N ARG A 60 -10.64 1.06 15.44
CA ARG A 60 -9.38 1.51 16.07
C ARG A 60 -8.47 2.27 15.11
N ASN A 61 -8.96 2.59 13.91
CA ASN A 61 -8.23 3.37 12.92
C ASN A 61 -7.87 4.76 13.43
N LYS A 62 -6.74 5.29 12.97
CA LYS A 62 -6.25 6.64 13.32
C LYS A 62 -6.54 7.62 12.19
N ALA A 63 -6.43 7.17 10.94
CA ALA A 63 -6.81 7.94 9.76
C ALA A 63 -8.30 7.84 9.46
N ARG A 64 -8.81 8.77 8.64
CA ARG A 64 -10.22 8.81 8.20
C ARG A 64 -10.55 7.78 7.11
N THR A 65 -9.55 7.30 6.37
CA THR A 65 -9.72 6.34 5.26
C THR A 65 -8.72 5.19 5.38
N VAL A 66 -9.06 4.03 4.82
CA VAL A 66 -8.15 2.86 4.81
C VAL A 66 -6.84 3.21 4.12
N LYS A 67 -6.87 3.90 2.97
CA LYS A 67 -5.64 4.31 2.27
C LYS A 67 -4.77 5.25 3.11
N GLY A 68 -5.37 6.15 3.89
CA GLY A 68 -4.63 7.00 4.82
C GLY A 68 -4.01 6.20 5.96
N GLU A 69 -4.74 5.20 6.47
CA GLU A 69 -4.25 4.32 7.52
C GLU A 69 -3.08 3.47 7.02
N ILE A 70 -3.11 2.96 5.79
CA ILE A 70 -1.99 2.25 5.16
C ILE A 70 -0.70 3.10 5.23
N LEU A 71 -0.78 4.39 4.90
CA LEU A 71 0.38 5.30 4.99
C LEU A 71 0.90 5.40 6.41
N LEU A 72 0.01 5.63 7.39
CA LEU A 72 0.38 5.74 8.80
C LEU A 72 1.06 4.45 9.29
N ARG A 73 0.46 3.29 9.00
CA ARG A 73 0.97 1.97 9.38
C ARG A 73 2.33 1.70 8.75
N LEU A 74 2.45 1.90 7.44
CA LEU A 74 3.69 1.62 6.71
C LEU A 74 4.84 2.52 7.18
N ALA A 75 4.56 3.80 7.42
CA ALA A 75 5.54 4.76 7.90
C ALA A 75 5.87 4.61 9.39
N GLY A 76 4.99 4.02 10.19
CA GLY A 76 5.17 3.91 11.64
C GLY A 76 4.92 5.22 12.40
N VAL A 77 4.12 6.14 11.84
CA VAL A 77 3.88 7.49 12.39
C VAL A 77 2.38 7.81 12.48
N ARG A 78 2.00 8.83 13.27
CA ARG A 78 0.59 9.26 13.43
C ARG A 78 0.17 10.40 12.49
N GLN A 79 1.12 11.15 11.94
CA GLN A 79 0.84 12.31 11.12
C GLN A 79 0.82 11.94 9.63
N ILE A 80 -0.30 12.22 8.96
CA ILE A 80 -0.46 11.86 7.54
C ILE A 80 0.56 12.56 6.63
N ARG A 81 0.89 13.82 6.93
CA ARG A 81 1.88 14.60 6.17
C ARG A 81 3.27 13.97 6.26
N GLU A 82 3.65 13.52 7.45
CA GLU A 82 4.91 12.82 7.69
C GLU A 82 4.93 11.46 6.97
N ALA A 83 3.85 10.70 7.06
CA ALA A 83 3.73 9.41 6.37
C ALA A 83 3.86 9.57 4.84
N ILE A 84 3.20 10.57 4.24
CA ILE A 84 3.33 10.85 2.80
C ILE A 84 4.78 11.16 2.43
N ASN A 85 5.50 11.94 3.24
CA ASN A 85 6.90 12.26 2.96
C ASN A 85 7.80 11.02 3.01
N LEU A 86 7.55 10.10 3.95
CA LEU A 86 8.37 8.90 4.15
C LEU A 86 8.09 7.84 3.07
N VAL A 87 6.82 7.49 2.88
CA VAL A 87 6.38 6.30 2.13
C VAL A 87 5.40 6.60 1.00
N GLY A 88 5.08 7.86 0.74
CA GLY A 88 4.22 8.25 -0.38
C GLY A 88 4.84 7.94 -1.74
N ALA A 89 3.97 7.88 -2.75
CA ALA A 89 4.36 7.67 -4.13
C ALA A 89 5.37 8.72 -4.60
N ARG A 90 6.42 8.29 -5.32
CA ARG A 90 7.43 9.18 -5.93
C ARG A 90 8.02 8.55 -7.18
N GLU A 91 8.85 9.28 -7.90
CA GLU A 91 9.54 8.75 -9.08
C GLU A 91 10.37 7.48 -8.72
N GLY A 92 10.39 6.53 -9.66
CA GLY A 92 11.07 5.23 -9.54
C GLY A 92 10.16 4.09 -9.10
N GLU A 93 10.72 3.11 -8.39
CA GLU A 93 9.97 1.92 -7.96
C GLU A 93 8.99 2.24 -6.83
N ASN A 94 7.75 1.78 -7.01
CA ASN A 94 6.64 1.89 -6.06
C ASN A 94 5.82 0.60 -6.08
N PHE A 95 4.94 0.48 -5.09
CA PHE A 95 3.91 -0.55 -5.02
C PHE A 95 2.53 0.09 -5.12
N ILE A 96 1.66 -0.54 -5.89
CA ILE A 96 0.23 -0.24 -5.92
C ILE A 96 -0.48 -1.39 -5.22
N VAL A 97 -1.35 -1.05 -4.28
CA VAL A 97 -2.18 -2.01 -3.56
C VAL A 97 -3.65 -1.64 -3.70
N THR A 98 -4.48 -2.62 -4.06
CA THR A 98 -5.93 -2.52 -4.13
C THR A 98 -6.59 -3.45 -3.11
N PHE A 99 -7.69 -3.02 -2.52
CA PHE A 99 -8.37 -3.70 -1.42
C PHE A 99 -9.84 -3.29 -1.34
N GLY A 100 -10.65 -3.95 -0.51
CA GLY A 100 -12.03 -3.50 -0.22
C GLY A 100 -13.01 -3.63 -1.39
N THR A 101 -12.73 -4.52 -2.34
CA THR A 101 -13.57 -4.86 -3.50
C THR A 101 -13.62 -6.38 -3.68
N GLU A 102 -14.65 -6.90 -4.35
CA GLU A 102 -14.80 -8.33 -4.66
C GLU A 102 -13.61 -8.88 -5.48
N ASP A 103 -13.10 -8.07 -6.41
CA ASP A 103 -11.95 -8.42 -7.26
C ASP A 103 -10.91 -7.28 -7.28
N PRO A 104 -9.98 -7.26 -6.31
CA PRO A 104 -8.94 -6.25 -6.24
C PRO A 104 -7.94 -6.34 -7.40
N CYS A 105 -7.68 -7.53 -7.94
CA CYS A 105 -6.73 -7.68 -9.04
C CYS A 105 -7.31 -7.15 -10.36
N LYS A 106 -8.60 -7.31 -10.60
CA LYS A 106 -9.27 -6.66 -11.72
C LYS A 106 -9.20 -5.14 -11.61
N LEU A 107 -9.49 -4.57 -10.43
CA LEU A 107 -9.33 -3.13 -10.20
C LEU A 107 -7.88 -2.66 -10.45
N LEU A 108 -6.90 -3.43 -10.00
CA LEU A 108 -5.49 -3.12 -10.21
C LEU A 108 -5.13 -3.15 -11.70
N ALA A 109 -5.58 -4.16 -12.43
CA ALA A 109 -5.39 -4.26 -13.88
C ALA A 109 -6.04 -3.09 -14.64
N GLU A 110 -7.23 -2.64 -14.22
CA GLU A 110 -7.90 -1.46 -14.78
C GLU A 110 -7.13 -0.17 -14.51
N ILE A 111 -6.50 -0.03 -13.33
CA ILE A 111 -5.65 1.12 -13.01
C ILE A 111 -4.38 1.10 -13.86
N LEU A 112 -3.70 -0.05 -13.94
CA LEU A 112 -2.45 -0.21 -14.70
C LEU A 112 -2.65 0.02 -16.21
N SER A 113 -3.76 -0.46 -16.77
CA SER A 113 -4.07 -0.28 -18.20
C SER A 113 -4.33 1.17 -18.59
N LYS A 114 -4.89 2.00 -17.68
CA LYS A 114 -5.15 3.43 -17.94
C LYS A 114 -3.88 4.28 -18.03
N ILE A 115 -2.81 3.85 -17.35
CA ILE A 115 -1.57 4.63 -17.22
C ILE A 115 -0.42 4.09 -18.07
N GLY A 116 -0.57 2.89 -18.64
CA GLY A 116 0.45 2.27 -19.50
C GLY A 116 1.77 1.97 -18.80
N VAL A 117 1.77 1.82 -17.46
CA VAL A 117 3.00 1.49 -16.72
C VAL A 117 3.33 0.01 -16.84
N VAL A 118 4.63 -0.27 -16.87
CA VAL A 118 5.17 -1.63 -16.92
C VAL A 118 5.28 -2.17 -15.50
N GLU A 119 4.71 -3.35 -15.27
CA GLU A 119 4.91 -4.08 -14.03
C GLU A 119 6.37 -4.52 -13.90
N VAL A 120 6.91 -4.36 -12.70
CA VAL A 120 8.22 -4.88 -12.31
C VAL A 120 8.02 -6.19 -11.56
N THR A 121 8.98 -7.11 -11.69
CA THR A 121 8.98 -8.37 -10.95
C THR A 121 8.83 -8.14 -9.45
N LEU A 122 7.87 -8.85 -8.85
CA LEU A 122 7.70 -8.90 -7.41
C LEU A 122 8.73 -9.87 -6.82
N ASN A 123 9.77 -9.34 -6.22
CA ASN A 123 10.73 -10.14 -5.47
C ASN A 123 10.27 -10.28 -4.02
N GLU A 124 10.52 -11.44 -3.42
CA GLU A 124 10.29 -11.66 -1.99
C GLU A 124 11.23 -10.78 -1.16
N CYS A 125 10.76 -10.40 0.02
CA CYS A 125 11.54 -9.59 0.93
C CYS A 125 12.63 -10.38 1.64
N ASP A 126 13.77 -9.72 1.87
CA ASP A 126 14.78 -10.22 2.80
C ASP A 126 14.18 -10.33 4.22
N LYS A 127 14.45 -11.45 4.91
CA LYS A 127 13.90 -11.73 6.24
C LYS A 127 14.22 -10.65 7.27
N GLU A 128 15.39 -10.02 7.19
CA GLU A 128 15.78 -8.95 8.11
C GLU A 128 14.96 -7.67 7.87
N ILE A 129 14.69 -7.34 6.61
CA ILE A 129 13.83 -6.22 6.22
C ILE A 129 12.41 -6.47 6.72
N VAL A 130 11.87 -7.68 6.51
CA VAL A 130 10.54 -8.06 7.01
C VAL A 130 10.43 -7.84 8.52
N LYS A 131 11.43 -8.26 9.30
CA LYS A 131 11.41 -8.13 10.76
C LYS A 131 11.36 -6.66 11.19
N LYS A 132 12.26 -5.82 10.68
CA LYS A 132 12.31 -4.38 11.01
C LYS A 132 11.01 -3.68 10.64
N SER A 133 10.46 -4.03 9.47
CA SER A 133 9.23 -3.44 8.98
C SER A 133 8.02 -3.89 9.78
N PHE A 134 7.98 -5.14 10.25
CA PHE A 134 6.95 -5.61 11.17
C PHE A 134 6.96 -4.84 12.50
N GLU A 135 8.15 -4.66 13.10
CA GLU A 135 8.33 -3.87 14.32
C GLU A 135 7.83 -2.43 14.11
N ARG A 136 8.28 -1.76 13.03
CA ARG A 136 7.87 -0.40 12.67
C ARG A 136 6.35 -0.27 12.49
N ILE A 137 5.76 -1.18 11.72
CA ILE A 137 4.34 -1.18 11.39
C ILE A 137 3.49 -1.35 12.65
N ALA A 138 3.93 -2.22 13.57
CA ALA A 138 3.23 -2.49 14.83
C ALA A 138 3.25 -1.31 15.82
N MET A 139 4.24 -0.40 15.76
CA MET A 139 4.33 0.74 16.68
C MET A 139 3.08 1.64 16.65
N THR A 140 2.38 1.70 15.52
CA THR A 140 1.17 2.50 15.39
C THR A 140 -0.01 1.99 16.22
N GLU A 141 0.04 0.74 16.71
CA GLU A 141 -0.96 0.20 17.64
C GLU A 141 -0.76 0.71 19.07
N THR A 142 0.47 1.04 19.48
CA THR A 142 0.81 1.49 20.84
C THR A 142 0.88 3.00 20.99
N LEU A 143 1.03 3.73 19.87
CA LEU A 143 1.04 5.19 19.81
C LEU A 143 -0.36 5.80 19.92
#